data_AF-A0A165SWV6-F1
#
_entry.id   AF-A0A165SWV6-F1
#
_cell.length_a   1.000
_cell.length_b   1.000
_cell.length_c   1.000
_cell.angle_alpha   90.00
_cell.angle_beta   90.00
_cell.angle_gamma   90.00
#
_symmetry.space_group_name_H-M   'P 1'
#
loop_
_entity.id
_entity.type
_entity.pdbx_description
1 polymer ?
#
loop_
_entity_poly.entity_id
_entity_poly.type
_entity_poly.pdbx_seq_one_letter_code
_entity_poly.pdbx_strand_id
1 'polypeptide(L)' 'MAQTQTSLATGAALRPTTVGNATRIWETNLHWDLWSQCSVWNPRARGVDVWECIQAHDSTTGTQPPNPQYWRYIARR' A
#
# COMPACT_ATOMS: atom_id res chain seq x y z
N MET A 1 -15.52 -31.91 -27.35
CA MET A 1 -15.97 -31.78 -25.95
C MET A 1 -14.92 -30.95 -25.22
N ALA A 2 -15.35 -29.82 -24.65
CA ALA A 2 -14.51 -28.69 -24.27
C ALA A 2 -13.55 -28.98 -23.11
N GLN A 3 -12.32 -28.48 -23.21
CA GLN A 3 -11.37 -28.42 -22.10
C GLN A 3 -11.57 -27.09 -21.37
N THR A 4 -12.28 -27.13 -20.25
CA THR A 4 -12.41 -25.99 -19.33
C THR A 4 -11.28 -26.07 -18.31
N GLN A 5 -10.22 -25.28 -18.51
CA GLN A 5 -9.19 -25.09 -17.48
C GLN A 5 -9.69 -24.06 -16.47
N THR A 6 -10.04 -24.56 -15.29
CA THR A 6 -10.40 -23.77 -14.11
C THR A 6 -9.12 -23.23 -13.45
N SER A 7 -8.75 -22.00 -13.80
CA SER A 7 -7.65 -21.26 -13.18
C SER A 7 -8.04 -20.80 -11.77
N LEU A 8 -7.99 -21.68 -10.77
CA LEU A 8 -8.04 -21.29 -9.36
C LEU A 8 -6.62 -21.08 -8.85
N ALA A 9 -6.04 -19.94 -9.23
CA ALA A 9 -4.88 -19.41 -8.55
C ALA A 9 -5.31 -18.85 -7.18
N THR A 10 -5.56 -19.73 -6.21
CA THR A 10 -5.53 -19.35 -4.79
C THR A 10 -4.08 -19.39 -4.30
N GLY A 11 -3.25 -18.57 -4.94
CA GLY A 11 -2.02 -18.11 -4.32
C GLY A 11 -2.39 -16.83 -3.57
N ALA A 12 -2.50 -16.90 -2.25
CA ALA A 12 -2.13 -15.75 -1.43
C ALA A 12 -0.64 -15.52 -1.71
N ALA A 13 -0.36 -14.93 -2.87
CA ALA A 13 0.98 -14.62 -3.28
C ALA A 13 1.53 -13.76 -2.16
N LEU A 14 2.67 -14.19 -1.61
CA LEU A 14 3.76 -13.28 -1.32
C LEU A 14 3.90 -12.38 -2.55
N ARG A 15 3.03 -11.37 -2.71
CA ARG A 15 3.22 -10.34 -3.72
C ARG A 15 4.43 -9.61 -3.17
N PRO A 16 5.62 -9.71 -3.79
CA PRO A 16 6.65 -8.77 -3.46
C PRO A 16 6.02 -7.42 -3.75
N THR A 17 5.69 -6.66 -2.71
CA THR A 17 5.18 -5.32 -2.90
C THR A 17 6.36 -4.50 -3.37
N THR A 18 6.56 -4.48 -4.69
CA THR A 18 7.61 -3.73 -5.33
C THR A 18 7.32 -2.26 -5.08
N VAL A 19 8.16 -1.63 -4.27
CA VAL A 19 8.05 -0.19 -4.07
C VAL A 19 8.36 0.48 -5.40
N GLY A 20 7.36 1.15 -5.97
CA GLY A 20 7.49 1.88 -7.23
C GLY A 20 8.56 2.96 -7.14
N ASN A 21 9.09 3.37 -8.29
CA ASN A 21 10.12 4.41 -8.33
C ASN A 21 9.58 5.73 -7.74
N ALA A 22 8.33 6.08 -8.06
CA ALA A 22 7.60 7.21 -7.49
C ALA A 22 6.58 6.74 -6.44
N THR A 23 6.91 6.86 -5.16
CA THR A 23 5.94 6.78 -4.06
C THR A 23 5.49 8.19 -3.71
N ARG A 24 4.17 8.43 -3.70
CA ARG A 24 3.65 9.74 -3.27
C ARG A 24 3.81 9.89 -1.76
N ILE A 25 3.98 11.12 -1.28
CA ILE A 25 4.00 11.41 0.14
C ILE A 25 2.56 11.41 0.66
N TRP A 26 2.35 11.03 1.92
CA TRP A 26 1.02 11.17 2.54
C TRP A 26 0.63 12.64 2.62
N GLU A 27 -0.49 13.02 2.01
CA GLU A 27 -1.06 14.36 2.11
C GLU A 27 -2.59 14.29 2.32
N THR A 28 -3.12 15.27 3.04
CA THR A 28 -4.57 15.41 3.25
C THR A 28 -5.28 15.80 1.95
N ASN A 29 -6.52 15.33 1.77
CA ASN A 29 -7.35 15.52 0.57
C ASN A 29 -6.83 14.82 -0.70
N LEU A 30 -5.94 13.83 -0.56
CA LEU A 30 -5.58 12.93 -1.64
C LEU A 30 -6.43 11.65 -1.61
N HIS A 31 -6.99 11.29 -2.76
CA HIS A 31 -7.59 9.99 -2.96
C HIS A 31 -6.51 8.92 -3.13
N TRP A 32 -6.62 7.82 -2.39
CA TRP A 32 -5.72 6.68 -2.49
C TRP A 32 -6.49 5.45 -2.98
N ASP A 33 -6.13 4.96 -4.16
CA ASP A 33 -6.64 3.70 -4.66
C ASP A 33 -6.09 2.52 -3.87
N LEU A 34 -6.79 1.38 -3.94
CA LEU A 34 -6.33 0.12 -3.39
C LEU A 34 -4.94 -0.24 -3.96
N TRP A 35 -4.02 -0.64 -3.09
CA TRP A 35 -2.61 -0.93 -3.37
C TRP A 35 -1.74 0.26 -3.78
N SER A 36 -2.25 1.49 -3.66
CA SER A 36 -1.42 2.68 -3.82
C SER A 36 -0.34 2.77 -2.75
N GLN A 37 0.81 3.33 -3.10
CA GLN A 37 1.97 3.39 -2.20
C GLN A 37 2.23 4.79 -1.71
N CYS A 38 2.44 4.90 -0.41
CA CYS A 38 2.62 6.13 0.32
C CYS A 38 3.93 6.12 1.09
N SER A 39 4.72 7.19 1.00
CA SER A 39 5.94 7.39 1.77
C SER A 39 5.73 8.40 2.90
N VAL A 40 6.19 8.06 4.10
CA VAL A 40 6.13 8.93 5.29
C VAL A 40 7.52 9.03 5.90
N TRP A 41 7.97 10.26 6.16
CA TRP A 41 9.22 10.47 6.87
C TRP A 41 9.09 10.06 8.34
N ASN A 42 9.97 9.18 8.80
CA ASN A 42 10.03 8.77 10.19
C ASN A 42 11.20 9.48 10.90
N PRO A 43 10.92 10.51 11.74
CA PRO A 43 11.98 11.28 12.40
C PRO A 43 12.76 10.43 13.44
N ARG A 44 12.16 9.37 13.98
CA ARG A 44 12.81 8.48 14.95
C ARG A 44 13.82 7.56 14.30
N ALA A 45 13.50 7.05 13.12
CA ALA A 45 14.37 6.17 12.35
C ALA A 45 15.30 6.93 11.39
N ARG A 46 15.08 8.23 11.17
CA ARG A 46 15.77 9.08 10.19
C ARG A 46 15.73 8.46 8.77
N GLY A 47 14.57 7.95 8.39
CA GLY A 47 14.37 7.28 7.10
C GLY A 47 12.94 7.43 6.60
N VAL A 48 12.68 6.95 5.39
CA VAL A 48 11.37 7.01 4.75
C VAL A 48 10.69 5.65 4.91
N ASP A 49 9.62 5.60 5.68
CA ASP A 49 8.78 4.39 5.76
C ASP A 49 7.77 4.41 4.61
N VAL A 50 7.65 3.27 3.92
CA VAL A 50 6.76 3.08 2.79
C VAL A 50 5.60 2.18 3.21
N TRP A 51 4.40 2.65 2.93
CA TRP A 51 3.11 2.07 3.29
C TRP A 51 2.28 1.79 2.04
N GLU A 52 1.51 0.71 2.07
CA GLU A 52 0.55 0.34 1.04
C GLU A 52 -0.86 0.63 1.52
N CYS A 53 -1.66 1.24 0.66
CA CYS A 53 -3.09 1.39 0.88
C CYS A 53 -3.75 0.01 0.75
N ILE A 54 -4.30 -0.53 1.84
CA ILE A 54 -5.05 -1.79 1.83
C ILE A 54 -6.56 -1.59 1.70
N GLN A 55 -7.02 -0.33 1.74
CA GLN A 55 -8.41 0.03 1.56
C GLN A 55 -8.51 1.40 0.89
N ALA A 56 -9.16 1.46 -0.28
CA ALA A 56 -9.32 2.72 -1.01
C ALA A 56 -10.08 3.74 -0.15
N HIS A 57 -9.53 4.95 -0.02
CA HIS A 57 -10.10 6.01 0.81
C HIS A 57 -9.53 7.39 0.44
N ASP A 58 -10.24 8.43 0.82
CA ASP A 58 -9.74 9.80 0.80
C ASP A 58 -8.93 10.09 2.07
N SER A 59 -7.72 10.64 1.90
CA SER A 59 -6.89 11.01 3.03
C SER A 59 -7.51 12.16 3.79
N THR A 60 -7.90 11.87 5.02
CA THR A 60 -8.46 12.83 5.98
C THR A 60 -7.61 12.79 7.24
N THR A 61 -7.76 13.79 8.10
CA THR A 61 -7.05 13.82 9.38
C THR A 61 -7.38 12.54 10.18
N GLY A 62 -6.36 11.74 10.52
CA GLY A 62 -6.53 10.47 11.23
C GLY A 62 -6.47 9.21 10.35
N THR A 63 -6.50 9.34 9.03
CA THR A 63 -6.24 8.20 8.13
C THR A 63 -4.76 8.05 7.80
N GLN A 64 -3.87 8.91 8.31
CA GLN A 64 -2.43 8.84 8.05
C GLN A 64 -1.77 7.56 8.58
N PRO A 65 -0.71 7.05 7.92
CA PRO A 65 0.18 6.07 8.52
C PRO A 65 0.76 6.59 9.86
N PRO A 66 0.90 5.75 10.90
CA PRO A 66 0.73 4.30 10.92
C PRO A 66 -0.70 3.86 11.34
N ASN A 67 -1.68 3.92 10.45
CA ASN A 67 -3.04 3.43 10.69
C ASN A 67 -3.25 2.08 9.99
N PRO A 68 -3.32 0.95 10.73
CA PRO A 68 -3.40 -0.40 10.16
C PRO A 68 -4.76 -0.70 9.49
N GLN A 69 -5.76 0.16 9.65
CA GLN A 69 -7.04 0.02 8.96
C GLN A 69 -6.92 0.34 7.46
N TYR A 70 -6.04 1.27 7.11
CA TYR A 70 -5.87 1.77 5.75
C TYR A 70 -4.50 1.46 5.17
N TRP A 71 -3.48 1.28 6.02
CA TRP A 71 -2.08 1.20 5.62
C TRP A 71 -1.41 -0.06 6.12
N ARG A 72 -0.71 -0.74 5.21
CA ARG A 72 0.19 -1.86 5.49
C ARG A 72 1.63 -1.42 5.30
N TYR A 73 2.48 -1.63 6.31
CA TYR A 73 3.91 -1.37 6.17
C TYR A 73 4.52 -2.31 5.12
N ILE A 74 5.29 -1.76 4.18
CA ILE A 74 5.95 -2.54 3.14
C ILE A 74 7.47 -2.58 3.36
N ALA A 75 8.08 -1.41 3.49
CA ALA A 75 9.53 -1.25 3.43
C ALA A 75 9.97 0.09 4.01
N ARG A 76 11.28 0.24 4.14
CA ARG A 76 11.94 1.51 4.45
C ARG A 76 13.00 1.81 3.39
N ARG A 77 13.11 3.08 3.02
CA ARG A 77 14.21 3.64 2.22
C ARG A 77 15.11 4.50 3.08
#